data_AF-A0A4R2E843-F1
#
_entry.id   AF-A0A4R2E843-F1
#
_cell.length_a   1.000
_cell.length_b   1.000
_cell.length_c   1.000
_cell.angle_alpha   90.00
_cell.angle_beta   90.00
_cell.angle_gamma   90.00
#
_symmetry.space_group_name_H-M   'P 1'
#
loop_
_entity.id
_entity.type
_entity.pdbx_description
1 polymer ?
#
loop_
_entity_poly.entity_id
_entity_poly.type
_entity_poly.pdbx_seq_one_letter_code
_entity_poly.pdbx_strand_id
1 'polypeptide(L)'
;MRTVYIRTLKRAEHTVFCVQDGQKYYYDSLFNRRIPYSSGQQIKRSVFDKLSNVINEQPAPTTFLFDVNSKDELKEGEVFATCDPAYPDQLFGGWMKASKGGNEKTVKRRSPLSISAMRGLHPLLAGVDNENISFDRSDRPNNQVVVRNEKGEALTTAQIEALLAGKDRSLSRKWIPDNRRAGGLFVQDIAIDLRRLFSVTLNSFEPEISSETESRLRKDGWVESTNVFGPCLVAPLAVREMLIPALAEAIIEWSITSNQARTFSLMETLAVSISDNANKIAASIRAKLSDEEDNKAYPIVEEELDGVSTYVSLAAGGYIRTKSETYDALDRAKQKLIDIMMAFDYENQLMKA
;
A
#
# COMPACT_ATOMS: atom_id res chain seq x y z
N MET A 1 -9.83 -6.45 23.50
CA MET A 1 -9.39 -6.60 22.10
C MET A 1 -7.90 -6.24 22.01
N ARG A 2 -7.05 -7.06 21.36
CA ARG A 2 -5.59 -6.81 21.28
C ARG A 2 -5.10 -6.53 19.85
N THR A 3 -5.70 -7.23 18.89
CA THR A 3 -5.42 -7.07 17.48
C THR A 3 -6.73 -6.77 16.76
N VAL A 4 -6.69 -5.83 15.83
CA VAL A 4 -7.83 -5.50 14.96
C VAL A 4 -7.48 -5.99 13.57
N TYR A 5 -8.39 -6.73 12.95
CA TYR A 5 -8.29 -7.19 11.58
C TYR A 5 -9.28 -6.41 10.72
N ILE A 6 -8.77 -5.83 9.64
CA ILE A 6 -9.53 -5.14 8.62
C ILE A 6 -9.40 -5.92 7.32
N ARG A 7 -10.50 -6.09 6.61
CA ARG A 7 -10.50 -6.56 5.23
C ARG A 7 -11.28 -5.63 4.34
N THR A 8 -10.70 -5.26 3.22
CA THR A 8 -11.32 -4.42 2.21
C THR A 8 -11.60 -5.21 0.95
N LEU A 9 -12.74 -4.93 0.31
CA LEU A 9 -13.04 -5.33 -1.05
C LEU A 9 -12.93 -4.09 -1.94
N LYS A 10 -11.97 -4.09 -2.86
CA LYS A 10 -11.75 -3.01 -3.82
C LYS A 10 -12.06 -3.45 -5.23
N ARG A 11 -12.65 -2.57 -6.02
CA ARG A 11 -12.70 -2.69 -7.49
C ARG A 11 -11.49 -1.98 -8.06
N ALA A 12 -10.82 -2.57 -9.04
CA ALA A 12 -9.84 -1.86 -9.84
C ALA A 12 -10.16 -2.01 -11.33
N GLU A 13 -9.99 -0.92 -12.09
CA GLU A 13 -10.20 -0.90 -13.53
C GLU A 13 -8.98 -0.38 -14.25
N HIS A 14 -8.55 -1.12 -15.26
CA HIS A 14 -7.48 -0.74 -16.19
C HIS A 14 -6.26 -0.09 -15.53
N THR A 15 -5.82 -0.60 -14.39
CA THR A 15 -4.76 0.03 -13.57
C THR A 15 -3.44 -0.74 -13.64
N VAL A 16 -2.39 -0.13 -13.11
CA VAL A 16 -1.09 -0.76 -12.90
C VAL A 16 -0.73 -0.71 -11.42
N PHE A 17 -0.77 -1.86 -10.73
CA PHE A 17 -0.46 -1.93 -9.31
C PHE A 17 1.04 -1.79 -9.01
N CYS A 18 1.88 -2.41 -9.85
CA CYS A 18 3.32 -2.42 -9.68
C CYS A 18 3.99 -2.73 -11.01
N VAL A 19 5.10 -2.04 -11.29
CA VAL A 19 5.83 -2.14 -12.55
C VAL A 19 6.83 -3.29 -12.46
N GLN A 20 6.39 -4.46 -12.88
CA GLN A 20 7.25 -5.58 -13.22
C GLN A 20 6.71 -6.14 -14.54
N ASP A 21 7.48 -6.02 -15.62
CA ASP A 21 7.06 -6.38 -16.98
C ASP A 21 5.69 -5.76 -17.37
N GLY A 22 5.51 -4.48 -17.04
CA GLY A 22 4.29 -3.69 -17.28
C GLY A 22 3.27 -3.77 -16.15
N GLN A 23 2.86 -4.96 -15.73
CA GLN A 23 1.93 -5.20 -14.62
C GLN A 23 2.28 -6.52 -13.93
N LYS A 24 2.51 -6.45 -12.61
CA LYS A 24 2.80 -7.63 -11.78
C LYS A 24 1.60 -8.61 -11.71
N TYR A 25 1.84 -9.89 -11.92
CA TYR A 25 0.85 -10.96 -11.74
C TYR A 25 1.50 -12.25 -11.22
N TYR A 26 0.67 -13.18 -10.75
CA TYR A 26 1.03 -14.59 -10.59
C TYR A 26 0.15 -15.45 -11.49
N TYR A 27 0.57 -16.69 -11.75
CA TYR A 27 -0.22 -17.65 -12.52
C TYR A 27 -0.94 -18.61 -11.55
N ASP A 28 -2.26 -18.65 -11.63
CA ASP A 28 -3.11 -19.59 -10.90
C ASP A 28 -3.29 -20.85 -11.75
N SER A 29 -2.74 -21.97 -11.29
CA SER A 29 -2.78 -23.23 -12.02
C SER A 29 -4.12 -23.95 -11.96
N LEU A 30 -4.94 -23.67 -10.93
CA LEU A 30 -6.25 -24.31 -10.76
C LEU A 30 -7.25 -23.77 -11.79
N PHE A 31 -7.24 -22.46 -12.01
CA PHE A 31 -8.13 -21.79 -12.97
C PHE A 31 -7.45 -21.43 -14.28
N ASN A 32 -6.16 -21.72 -14.43
CA ASN A 32 -5.35 -21.41 -15.61
C ASN A 32 -5.42 -19.92 -16.01
N ARG A 33 -5.18 -19.02 -15.03
CA ARG A 33 -5.32 -17.57 -15.22
C ARG A 33 -4.13 -16.78 -14.66
N ARG A 34 -3.83 -15.65 -15.28
CA ARG A 34 -2.87 -14.66 -14.76
C ARG A 34 -3.63 -13.67 -13.89
N ILE A 35 -3.29 -13.63 -12.60
CA ILE A 35 -4.00 -12.81 -11.61
C ILE A 35 -3.09 -11.67 -11.18
N PRO A 36 -3.50 -10.40 -11.40
CA PRO A 36 -2.70 -9.26 -10.95
C PRO A 36 -2.75 -9.16 -9.42
N TYR A 37 -1.68 -8.63 -8.83
CA TYR A 37 -1.64 -8.35 -7.41
C TYR A 37 -0.73 -7.17 -7.09
N SER A 38 -0.97 -6.54 -5.95
CA SER A 38 -0.07 -5.55 -5.34
C SER A 38 0.58 -6.14 -4.10
N SER A 39 1.88 -5.91 -3.90
CA SER A 39 2.55 -6.40 -2.70
C SER A 39 2.09 -5.64 -1.45
N GLY A 40 2.18 -6.27 -0.28
CA GLY A 40 1.91 -5.59 0.99
C GLY A 40 2.79 -4.35 1.21
N GLN A 41 4.00 -4.33 0.65
CA GLN A 41 4.88 -3.15 0.71
C GLN A 41 4.37 -1.98 -0.14
N GLN A 42 3.85 -2.24 -1.33
CA GLN A 42 3.26 -1.20 -2.17
C GLN A 42 2.02 -0.60 -1.48
N ILE A 43 1.18 -1.43 -0.87
CA ILE A 43 0.02 -0.96 -0.10
C ILE A 43 0.48 -0.15 1.11
N LYS A 44 1.45 -0.66 1.87
CA LYS A 44 2.01 0.04 3.03
C LYS A 44 2.49 1.44 2.68
N ARG A 45 3.19 1.57 1.54
CA ARG A 45 3.58 2.88 1.01
C ARG A 45 2.36 3.75 0.71
N SER A 46 1.36 3.25 -0.02
CA SER A 46 0.13 4.01 -0.30
C SER A 46 -0.63 4.45 0.95
N VAL A 47 -0.67 3.61 2.00
CA VAL A 47 -1.27 3.95 3.30
C VAL A 47 -0.49 5.09 3.95
N PHE A 48 0.85 5.04 3.96
CA PHE A 48 1.66 6.10 4.59
C PHE A 48 1.75 7.38 3.77
N ASP A 49 1.68 7.31 2.45
CA ASP A 49 1.52 8.47 1.59
C ASP A 49 0.18 9.17 1.89
N LYS A 50 -0.92 8.40 2.03
CA LYS A 50 -2.23 8.95 2.45
C LYS A 50 -2.17 9.51 3.87
N LEU A 51 -1.55 8.82 4.82
CA LEU A 51 -1.36 9.30 6.19
C LEU A 51 -0.66 10.66 6.21
N SER A 52 0.48 10.76 5.52
CA SER A 52 1.30 11.98 5.42
C SER A 52 0.50 13.14 4.82
N ASN A 53 -0.32 12.87 3.80
CA ASN A 53 -1.22 13.86 3.22
C ASN A 53 -2.31 14.33 4.19
N VAL A 54 -2.88 13.43 5.00
CA VAL A 54 -3.94 13.76 5.97
C VAL A 54 -3.39 14.64 7.10
N ILE A 55 -2.20 14.32 7.62
CA ILE A 55 -1.56 15.12 8.67
C ILE A 55 -0.79 16.33 8.12
N ASN A 56 -0.65 16.44 6.80
CA ASN A 56 0.11 17.46 6.10
C ASN A 56 1.58 17.56 6.57
N GLU A 57 2.22 16.40 6.74
CA GLU A 57 3.63 16.29 7.13
C GLU A 57 4.42 15.54 6.06
N GLN A 58 5.73 15.79 6.01
CA GLN A 58 6.62 15.00 5.16
C GLN A 58 6.97 13.67 5.86
N PRO A 59 7.04 12.55 5.11
CA PRO A 59 7.56 11.30 5.64
C PRO A 59 8.98 11.46 6.19
N ALA A 60 9.39 10.56 7.07
CA ALA A 60 10.72 10.58 7.62
C ALA A 60 11.81 10.53 6.52
N PRO A 61 12.90 11.31 6.66
CA PRO A 61 13.97 11.28 5.69
C PRO A 61 14.66 9.91 5.67
N THR A 62 15.09 9.51 4.49
CA THR A 62 15.82 8.25 4.26
C THR A 62 17.22 8.58 3.74
N THR A 63 18.24 8.01 4.37
CA THR A 63 19.63 8.16 3.93
C THR A 63 19.99 7.02 2.99
N PHE A 64 20.48 7.35 1.79
CA PHE A 64 20.99 6.40 0.81
C PHE A 64 22.50 6.49 0.77
N LEU A 65 23.18 5.37 1.05
CA LEU A 65 24.62 5.28 0.94
C LEU A 65 25.01 4.63 -0.37
N PHE A 66 26.10 5.14 -0.96
CA PHE A 66 26.75 4.55 -2.12
C PHE A 66 28.23 4.36 -1.77
N ASP A 67 28.73 3.16 -2.01
CA ASP A 67 30.14 2.84 -1.87
C ASP A 67 30.86 3.15 -3.20
N VAL A 68 32.12 3.57 -3.15
CA VAL A 68 32.98 3.67 -4.33
C VAL A 68 33.88 2.43 -4.38
N ASN A 69 33.87 1.71 -5.50
CA ASN A 69 34.70 0.53 -5.67
C ASN A 69 36.16 0.90 -6.03
N SER A 70 37.05 -0.08 -6.11
CA SER A 70 38.46 0.12 -6.47
C SER A 70 38.71 0.59 -7.91
N LYS A 71 37.65 0.76 -8.71
CA LYS A 71 37.68 1.25 -10.09
C LYS A 71 37.01 2.64 -10.22
N ASP A 72 36.79 3.34 -9.11
CA ASP A 72 36.08 4.63 -9.05
C ASP A 72 34.63 4.58 -9.57
N GLU A 73 33.96 3.42 -9.47
CA GLU A 73 32.55 3.27 -9.84
C GLU A 73 31.66 3.24 -8.58
N LEU A 74 30.47 3.85 -8.69
CA LEU A 74 29.45 3.82 -7.63
C LEU A 74 28.81 2.43 -7.52
N LYS A 75 28.67 1.95 -6.29
CA LYS A 75 27.95 0.74 -5.93
C LYS A 75 26.89 1.06 -4.88
N GLU A 76 25.73 0.41 -4.97
CA GLU A 76 24.68 0.54 -3.95
C GLU A 76 25.21 0.11 -2.57
N GLY A 77 25.05 0.99 -1.59
CA GLY A 77 25.32 0.76 -0.17
C GLY A 77 24.03 0.59 0.63
N GLU A 78 24.11 0.80 1.95
CA GLU A 78 22.97 0.68 2.86
C GLU A 78 21.94 1.81 2.70
N VAL A 79 20.68 1.50 3.04
CA VAL A 79 19.61 2.49 3.17
C VAL A 79 19.21 2.57 4.65
N PHE A 80 19.26 3.78 5.21
CA PHE A 80 18.98 4.00 6.64
C PHE A 80 17.74 4.87 6.84
N ALA A 81 16.83 4.37 7.68
CA ALA A 81 15.79 5.17 8.31
C ALA A 81 16.36 5.94 9.52
N THR A 82 15.72 7.04 9.92
CA THR A 82 16.10 7.79 11.13
C THR A 82 15.94 6.99 12.42
N CYS A 83 15.12 5.92 12.41
CA CYS A 83 14.82 5.08 13.57
C CYS A 83 14.14 5.86 14.70
N ASP A 84 13.23 6.76 14.33
CA ASP A 84 12.64 7.75 15.21
C ASP A 84 11.10 7.66 15.20
N PRO A 85 10.47 7.25 16.32
CA PRO A 85 9.02 7.11 16.42
C PRO A 85 8.27 8.45 16.48
N ALA A 86 8.95 9.59 16.50
CA ALA A 86 8.30 10.89 16.34
C ALA A 86 7.73 11.08 14.92
N TYR A 87 8.29 10.37 13.93
CA TYR A 87 7.73 10.35 12.57
C TYR A 87 6.62 9.31 12.46
N PRO A 88 5.38 9.68 12.10
CA PRO A 88 4.24 8.76 12.07
C PRO A 88 4.40 7.56 11.12
N ASP A 89 5.04 7.76 9.96
CA ASP A 89 5.32 6.69 9.00
C ASP A 89 6.30 5.64 9.55
N GLN A 90 7.28 6.05 10.37
CA GLN A 90 8.16 5.13 11.08
C GLN A 90 7.49 4.53 12.32
N LEU A 91 6.70 5.30 13.06
CA LEU A 91 5.91 4.79 14.18
C LEU A 91 4.92 3.70 13.75
N PHE A 92 4.33 3.80 12.56
CA PHE A 92 3.43 2.75 12.06
C PHE A 92 4.11 1.75 11.14
N GLY A 93 5.24 2.13 10.54
CA GLY A 93 5.99 1.30 9.60
C GLY A 93 7.09 0.44 10.19
N GLY A 94 7.64 0.83 11.33
CA GLY A 94 8.86 0.25 11.85
C GLY A 94 10.08 0.53 10.97
N TRP A 95 11.23 0.02 11.41
CA TRP A 95 12.52 0.26 10.76
C TRP A 95 13.49 -0.86 11.11
N MET A 96 14.59 -0.93 10.37
CA MET A 96 15.73 -1.77 10.67
C MET A 96 16.99 -1.05 10.21
N LYS A 97 17.90 -0.79 11.13
CA LYS A 97 19.22 -0.21 10.88
C LYS A 97 20.27 -1.16 11.43
N ALA A 98 20.99 -1.82 10.51
CA ALA A 98 22.13 -2.66 10.85
C ALA A 98 23.40 -1.96 10.36
N SER A 99 24.35 -1.73 11.26
CA SER A 99 25.60 -1.05 10.94
C SER A 99 26.62 -2.04 10.35
N LYS A 100 27.31 -1.62 9.29
CA LYS A 100 28.38 -2.40 8.64
C LYS A 100 29.54 -2.59 9.62
N GLY A 101 30.01 -3.83 9.78
CA GLY A 101 31.19 -4.14 10.60
C GLY A 101 30.94 -4.43 12.08
N GLY A 102 29.68 -4.43 12.55
CA GLY A 102 29.33 -4.96 13.89
C GLY A 102 29.74 -4.09 15.10
N ASN A 103 30.25 -2.88 14.86
CA ASN A 103 30.67 -1.97 15.94
C ASN A 103 29.50 -1.28 16.66
N GLU A 104 28.31 -1.26 16.05
CA GLU A 104 27.09 -0.73 16.64
C GLU A 104 26.00 -1.80 16.66
N LYS A 105 25.15 -1.77 17.69
CA LYS A 105 24.00 -2.67 17.78
C LYS A 105 23.00 -2.35 16.68
N THR A 106 22.42 -3.40 16.10
CA THR A 106 21.29 -3.25 15.18
C THR A 106 20.10 -2.70 15.93
N VAL A 107 19.50 -1.63 15.39
CA VAL A 107 18.27 -1.03 15.91
C VAL A 107 17.12 -1.49 15.02
N LYS A 108 16.10 -2.13 15.61
CA LYS A 108 15.03 -2.75 14.83
C LYS A 108 13.68 -2.68 15.52
N ARG A 109 12.70 -2.10 14.84
CA ARG A 109 11.31 -2.11 15.24
C ARG A 109 10.43 -2.76 14.18
N ARG A 110 9.58 -3.70 14.60
CA ARG A 110 8.58 -4.29 13.70
C ARG A 110 7.38 -3.37 13.58
N SER A 111 6.88 -3.23 12.35
CA SER A 111 5.61 -2.57 12.05
C SER A 111 4.48 -3.12 12.95
N PRO A 112 3.74 -2.27 13.68
CA PRO A 112 2.49 -2.68 14.35
C PRO A 112 1.39 -3.02 13.34
N LEU A 113 1.54 -2.61 12.08
CA LEU A 113 0.66 -2.96 10.97
C LEU A 113 1.22 -4.14 10.18
N SER A 114 0.47 -5.24 10.10
CA SER A 114 0.74 -6.34 9.17
C SER A 114 -0.20 -6.21 7.98
N ILE A 115 0.34 -5.97 6.79
CA ILE A 115 -0.43 -5.65 5.58
C ILE A 115 -0.25 -6.78 4.57
N SER A 116 -1.36 -7.43 4.19
CA SER A 116 -1.35 -8.49 3.19
C SER A 116 -1.17 -7.92 1.77
N ALA A 117 -0.87 -8.79 0.81
CA ALA A 117 -0.94 -8.39 -0.59
C ALA A 117 -2.39 -8.10 -1.01
N MET A 118 -2.61 -7.10 -1.85
CA MET A 118 -3.91 -6.92 -2.50
C MET A 118 -3.96 -7.90 -3.66
N ARG A 119 -4.82 -8.90 -3.55
CA ARG A 119 -4.94 -10.02 -4.49
C ARG A 119 -6.36 -10.11 -5.01
N GLY A 120 -6.56 -10.76 -6.16
CA GLY A 120 -7.91 -11.05 -6.65
C GLY A 120 -8.74 -11.74 -5.56
N LEU A 121 -10.01 -11.33 -5.42
CA LEU A 121 -10.96 -11.99 -4.52
C LEU A 121 -11.09 -13.47 -4.89
N HIS A 122 -11.12 -13.74 -6.20
CA HIS A 122 -11.11 -15.07 -6.80
C HIS A 122 -10.46 -14.99 -8.19
N PRO A 123 -9.78 -16.04 -8.69
CA PRO A 123 -9.18 -16.05 -10.04
C PRO A 123 -10.17 -15.78 -11.19
N LEU A 124 -11.46 -15.99 -10.96
CA LEU A 124 -12.53 -15.74 -11.92
C LEU A 124 -13.12 -14.33 -11.85
N LEU A 125 -12.74 -13.55 -10.84
CA LEU A 125 -13.25 -12.20 -10.57
C LEU A 125 -12.18 -11.11 -10.72
N ALA A 126 -10.96 -11.49 -11.09
CA ALA A 126 -9.85 -10.59 -11.36
C ALA A 126 -9.00 -11.14 -12.50
N GLY A 127 -8.38 -10.25 -13.27
CA GLY A 127 -7.62 -10.64 -14.45
C GLY A 127 -6.67 -9.57 -14.94
N VAL A 128 -5.83 -9.98 -15.89
CA VAL A 128 -4.97 -9.08 -16.64
C VAL A 128 -5.50 -8.98 -18.06
N ASP A 129 -5.81 -7.76 -18.48
CA ASP A 129 -6.20 -7.46 -19.86
C ASP A 129 -5.02 -6.87 -20.62
N ASN A 130 -4.95 -7.17 -21.92
CA ASN A 130 -3.99 -6.56 -22.81
C ASN A 130 -4.60 -5.31 -23.45
N GLU A 131 -3.82 -4.25 -23.52
CA GLU A 131 -4.15 -2.98 -24.14
C GLU A 131 -2.98 -2.55 -25.03
N ASN A 132 -3.28 -1.95 -26.18
CA ASN A 132 -2.27 -1.22 -26.94
C ASN A 132 -2.45 0.28 -26.73
N ILE A 133 -1.35 0.99 -26.47
CA ILE A 133 -1.41 2.42 -26.18
C ILE A 133 -0.67 3.24 -27.24
N SER A 134 -1.08 4.50 -27.36
CA SER A 134 -0.39 5.50 -28.17
C SER A 134 0.24 6.56 -27.28
N PHE A 135 1.55 6.77 -27.42
CA PHE A 135 2.20 7.98 -26.92
C PHE A 135 2.11 9.04 -28.02
N ASP A 136 1.11 9.90 -27.91
CA ASP A 136 0.85 10.96 -28.88
C ASP A 136 1.18 12.34 -28.30
N ARG A 137 2.02 13.07 -29.03
CA ARG A 137 2.41 14.46 -28.77
C ARG A 137 2.35 15.29 -30.04
N SER A 138 1.63 14.85 -31.05
CA SER A 138 1.54 15.51 -32.36
C SER A 138 1.01 16.95 -32.28
N ASP A 139 0.26 17.28 -31.23
CA ASP A 139 -0.27 18.59 -30.92
C ASP A 139 0.79 19.59 -30.39
N ARG A 140 1.99 19.12 -30.02
CA ARG A 140 3.04 19.98 -29.44
C ARG A 140 4.01 20.49 -30.50
N PRO A 141 4.04 21.82 -30.78
CA PRO A 141 4.87 22.38 -31.84
C PRO A 141 6.37 22.40 -31.50
N ASN A 142 6.73 22.22 -30.23
CA ASN A 142 8.12 22.28 -29.75
C ASN A 142 8.80 20.90 -29.64
N ASN A 143 8.23 19.85 -30.24
CA ASN A 143 8.84 18.53 -30.25
C ASN A 143 10.11 18.53 -31.11
N GLN A 144 11.19 17.97 -30.58
CA GLN A 144 12.38 17.69 -31.37
C GLN A 144 12.36 16.23 -31.86
N VAL A 145 12.41 16.04 -33.18
CA VAL A 145 12.51 14.72 -33.81
C VAL A 145 13.93 14.52 -34.31
N VAL A 146 14.64 13.54 -33.75
CA VAL A 146 15.99 13.14 -34.19
C VAL A 146 15.90 11.72 -34.74
N VAL A 147 16.14 11.57 -36.05
CA VAL A 147 16.26 10.26 -36.71
C VAL A 147 17.74 9.97 -36.88
N ARG A 148 18.21 8.78 -36.49
CA ARG A 148 19.62 8.39 -36.57
C ARG A 148 19.82 7.25 -37.55
N ASN A 149 20.99 7.22 -38.20
CA ASN A 149 21.43 6.09 -39.00
C ASN A 149 22.02 4.97 -38.12
N GLU A 150 22.47 3.88 -38.74
CA GLU A 150 23.06 2.71 -38.04
C GLU A 150 24.33 3.04 -37.24
N LYS A 151 25.02 4.14 -37.57
CA LYS A 151 26.22 4.63 -36.86
C LYS A 151 25.87 5.56 -35.69
N GLY A 152 24.59 5.86 -35.48
CA GLY A 152 24.12 6.77 -34.43
C GLY A 152 24.15 8.25 -34.80
N GLU A 153 24.48 8.60 -36.05
CA GLU A 153 24.54 9.98 -36.54
C GLU A 153 23.14 10.48 -36.91
N ALA A 154 22.84 11.74 -36.59
CA ALA A 154 21.54 12.34 -36.89
C ALA A 154 21.39 12.63 -38.40
N LEU A 155 20.24 12.28 -38.96
CA LEU A 155 19.86 12.62 -40.34
C LEU A 155 19.41 14.07 -40.45
N THR A 156 19.58 14.65 -41.65
CA THR A 156 19.05 15.98 -41.98
C THR A 156 17.55 15.92 -42.31
N THR A 157 16.87 17.06 -42.26
CA THR A 157 15.42 17.16 -42.57
C THR A 157 15.10 16.62 -43.97
N ALA A 158 15.90 16.96 -44.99
CA ALA A 158 15.68 16.48 -46.35
C ALA A 158 15.81 14.94 -46.49
N GLN A 159 16.73 14.33 -45.73
CA GLN A 159 16.86 12.87 -45.70
C GLN A 159 15.65 12.22 -45.03
N ILE A 160 15.12 12.84 -43.96
CA ILE A 160 13.93 12.36 -43.26
C ILE A 160 12.68 12.48 -44.16
N GLU A 161 12.50 13.61 -44.84
CA GLU A 161 11.40 13.83 -45.79
C GLU A 161 11.42 12.80 -46.93
N ALA A 162 12.59 12.53 -47.52
CA ALA A 162 12.76 11.50 -48.53
C ALA A 162 12.41 10.09 -48.00
N LEU A 163 12.76 9.79 -46.74
CA LEU A 163 12.41 8.52 -46.09
C LEU A 163 10.91 8.37 -45.81
N LEU A 164 10.19 9.47 -45.60
CA LEU A 164 8.76 9.52 -45.32
C LEU A 164 7.90 9.63 -46.59
N ALA A 165 8.48 9.98 -47.74
CA ALA A 165 7.77 10.11 -49.00
C ALA A 165 6.96 8.83 -49.33
N GLY A 166 5.66 8.99 -49.56
CA GLY A 166 4.73 7.89 -49.86
C GLY A 166 4.37 6.99 -48.67
N LYS A 167 4.78 7.33 -47.44
CA LYS A 167 4.47 6.58 -46.21
C LYS A 167 3.59 7.41 -45.29
N ASP A 168 2.49 6.82 -44.82
CA ASP A 168 1.66 7.40 -43.76
C ASP A 168 2.27 7.09 -42.39
N ARG A 169 3.30 7.86 -42.00
CA ARG A 169 4.03 7.64 -40.74
C ARG A 169 4.26 8.93 -39.97
N SER A 170 3.65 9.00 -38.78
CA SER A 170 3.93 10.06 -37.80
C SER A 170 5.22 9.77 -37.02
N LEU A 171 6.06 10.79 -36.83
CA LEU A 171 7.27 10.73 -36.00
C LEU A 171 7.06 11.32 -34.59
N SER A 172 5.93 11.98 -34.35
CA SER A 172 5.53 12.56 -33.07
C SER A 172 4.58 11.66 -32.26
N ARG A 173 4.22 10.50 -32.83
CA ARG A 173 3.43 9.45 -32.18
C ARG A 173 4.21 8.14 -32.13
N LYS A 174 4.20 7.46 -30.99
CA LYS A 174 4.72 6.09 -30.84
C LYS A 174 3.58 5.14 -30.46
N TRP A 175 3.47 4.04 -31.20
CA TRP A 175 2.64 2.90 -30.82
C TRP A 175 3.40 2.03 -29.82
N ILE A 176 2.74 1.64 -28.73
CA ILE A 176 3.32 0.79 -27.69
C ILE A 176 2.37 -0.39 -27.50
N PRO A 177 2.65 -1.55 -28.12
CA PRO A 177 1.79 -2.71 -28.04
C PRO A 177 1.92 -3.45 -26.71
N ASP A 178 1.02 -4.40 -26.47
CA ASP A 178 1.12 -5.47 -25.46
C ASP A 178 1.27 -4.97 -24.00
N ASN A 179 0.64 -3.83 -23.69
CA ASN A 179 0.59 -3.36 -22.32
C ASN A 179 -0.44 -4.17 -21.54
N ARG A 180 -0.17 -4.38 -20.26
CA ARG A 180 -1.02 -5.17 -19.36
C ARG A 180 -1.70 -4.26 -18.35
N ARG A 181 -2.97 -4.55 -18.05
CA ARG A 181 -3.77 -3.82 -17.07
C ARG A 181 -4.43 -4.77 -16.10
N ALA A 182 -4.44 -4.39 -14.83
CA ALA A 182 -5.19 -5.09 -13.79
C ALA A 182 -6.65 -4.63 -13.80
N GLY A 183 -7.56 -5.61 -13.74
CA GLY A 183 -8.99 -5.38 -13.62
C GLY A 183 -9.66 -6.39 -12.68
N GLY A 184 -10.77 -5.97 -12.07
CA GLY A 184 -11.66 -6.84 -11.30
C GLY A 184 -11.78 -6.51 -9.81
N LEU A 185 -12.11 -7.53 -9.02
CA LEU A 185 -12.38 -7.44 -7.59
C LEU A 185 -11.20 -7.96 -6.78
N PHE A 186 -10.74 -7.17 -5.81
CA PHE A 186 -9.54 -7.41 -5.04
C PHE A 186 -9.82 -7.36 -3.55
N VAL A 187 -9.16 -8.22 -2.80
CA VAL A 187 -9.17 -8.21 -1.34
C VAL A 187 -7.81 -7.88 -0.79
N GLN A 188 -7.82 -7.18 0.34
CA GLN A 188 -6.63 -6.83 1.10
C GLN A 188 -6.96 -6.82 2.58
N ASP A 189 -6.00 -7.26 3.40
CA ASP A 189 -6.15 -7.43 4.83
C ASP A 189 -5.08 -6.63 5.58
N ILE A 190 -5.47 -6.01 6.69
CA ILE A 190 -4.56 -5.34 7.64
C ILE A 190 -4.83 -5.90 9.03
N ALA A 191 -3.78 -6.29 9.74
CA ALA A 191 -3.83 -6.51 11.17
C ALA A 191 -3.10 -5.38 11.91
N ILE A 192 -3.76 -4.79 12.90
CA ILE A 192 -3.22 -3.74 13.78
C ILE A 192 -2.97 -4.35 15.15
N ASP A 193 -1.72 -4.42 15.60
CA ASP A 193 -1.38 -4.78 16.99
C ASP A 193 -1.47 -3.53 17.88
N LEU A 194 -2.60 -3.38 18.58
CA LEU A 194 -2.87 -2.21 19.43
C LEU A 194 -1.83 -2.09 20.55
N ARG A 195 -1.26 -3.20 21.03
CA ARG A 195 -0.25 -3.18 22.11
C ARG A 195 1.03 -2.47 21.73
N ARG A 196 1.34 -2.42 20.42
CA ARG A 196 2.57 -1.84 19.85
C ARG A 196 2.35 -0.54 19.08
N LEU A 197 1.09 -0.22 18.76
CA LEU A 197 0.75 0.81 17.78
C LEU A 197 1.38 2.17 18.11
N PHE A 198 1.38 2.54 19.39
CA PHE A 198 1.91 3.80 19.90
C PHE A 198 3.04 3.62 20.90
N SER A 199 3.75 2.48 20.87
CA SER A 199 4.83 2.22 21.82
C SER A 199 6.13 1.80 21.14
N VAL A 200 7.25 2.09 21.82
CA VAL A 200 8.59 1.57 21.50
C VAL A 200 9.20 0.88 22.72
N THR A 201 9.82 -0.28 22.52
CA THR A 201 10.42 -1.06 23.62
C THR A 201 11.69 -0.41 24.16
N LEU A 202 11.92 -0.56 25.46
CA LEU A 202 13.14 -0.15 26.16
C LEU A 202 14.10 -1.33 26.40
N ASN A 203 13.98 -2.40 25.62
CA ASN A 203 14.87 -3.56 25.73
C ASN A 203 16.28 -3.22 25.25
N SER A 204 17.26 -3.22 26.16
CA SER A 204 18.66 -2.91 25.87
C SER A 204 19.41 -4.02 25.11
N PHE A 205 18.89 -5.26 25.11
CA PHE A 205 19.46 -6.37 24.34
C PHE A 205 19.05 -6.30 22.86
N GLU A 206 17.80 -5.92 22.60
CA GLU A 206 17.20 -5.80 21.26
C GLU A 206 16.56 -4.41 21.11
N PRO A 207 17.38 -3.36 20.93
CA PRO A 207 16.90 -1.98 20.97
C PRO A 207 16.03 -1.63 19.75
N GLU A 208 14.88 -1.00 20.01
CA GLU A 208 14.07 -0.38 18.95
C GLU A 208 14.53 1.04 18.63
N ILE A 209 15.17 1.74 19.56
CA ILE A 209 15.64 3.13 19.41
C ILE A 209 17.04 3.30 20.01
N SER A 210 17.73 4.37 19.65
CA SER A 210 19.02 4.74 20.27
C SER A 210 18.82 5.40 21.63
N SER A 211 19.87 5.43 22.46
CA SER A 211 19.84 6.10 23.78
C SER A 211 19.58 7.61 23.68
N GLU A 212 20.06 8.25 22.60
CA GLU A 212 19.80 9.66 22.31
C GLU A 212 18.32 9.87 21.99
N THR A 213 17.75 8.98 21.17
CA THR A 213 16.34 9.00 20.81
C THR A 213 15.48 8.79 22.05
N GLU A 214 15.80 7.79 22.88
CA GLU A 214 15.09 7.54 24.15
C GLU A 214 15.08 8.79 25.04
N SER A 215 16.25 9.40 25.25
CA SER A 215 16.39 10.60 26.08
C SER A 215 15.56 11.77 25.55
N ARG A 216 15.47 11.92 24.23
CA ARG A 216 14.64 12.94 23.58
C ARG A 216 13.16 12.65 23.76
N LEU A 217 12.69 11.43 23.51
CA LEU A 217 11.28 11.06 23.67
C LEU A 217 10.77 11.31 25.09
N ARG A 218 11.58 11.03 26.11
CA ARG A 218 11.26 11.34 27.51
C ARG A 218 11.08 12.85 27.76
N LYS A 219 11.95 13.67 27.16
CA LYS A 219 11.82 15.15 27.20
C LYS A 219 10.59 15.63 26.45
N ASP A 220 10.22 14.95 25.37
CA ASP A 220 9.04 15.22 24.54
C ASP A 220 7.74 14.67 25.18
N GLY A 221 7.81 14.17 26.42
CA GLY A 221 6.64 13.77 27.21
C GLY A 221 6.11 12.36 26.95
N TRP A 222 6.89 11.49 26.29
CA TRP A 222 6.50 10.08 26.14
C TRP A 222 6.41 9.39 27.51
N VAL A 223 5.36 8.59 27.69
CA VAL A 223 4.98 8.01 28.97
C VAL A 223 5.70 6.67 29.18
N GLU A 224 6.32 6.49 30.34
CA GLU A 224 6.83 5.17 30.74
C GLU A 224 5.69 4.21 31.03
N SER A 225 5.75 3.02 30.44
CA SER A 225 4.75 1.98 30.63
C SER A 225 5.41 0.60 30.55
N THR A 226 4.61 -0.44 30.77
CA THR A 226 5.00 -1.83 30.55
C THR A 226 3.86 -2.55 29.85
N ASN A 227 4.20 -3.23 28.75
CA ASN A 227 3.28 -4.11 28.04
C ASN A 227 3.77 -5.56 28.10
N VAL A 228 3.08 -6.47 27.38
CA VAL A 228 3.44 -7.90 27.33
C VAL A 228 4.83 -8.19 26.75
N PHE A 229 5.48 -7.20 26.14
CA PHE A 229 6.83 -7.29 25.58
C PHE A 229 7.91 -6.68 26.49
N GLY A 230 7.52 -6.11 27.64
CA GLY A 230 8.42 -5.50 28.60
C GLY A 230 8.21 -3.98 28.76
N PRO A 231 9.17 -3.29 29.41
CA PRO A 231 9.15 -1.84 29.56
C PRO A 231 9.18 -1.12 28.20
N CYS A 232 8.40 -0.06 28.07
CA CYS A 232 8.26 0.69 26.83
C CYS A 232 8.00 2.18 27.10
N LEU A 233 8.24 3.01 26.08
CA LEU A 233 7.71 4.36 26.01
C LEU A 233 6.46 4.39 25.13
N VAL A 234 5.43 5.11 25.57
CA VAL A 234 4.15 5.26 24.88
C VAL A 234 3.98 6.71 24.44
N ALA A 235 3.49 6.90 23.21
CA ALA A 235 3.25 8.23 22.66
C ALA A 235 2.24 9.02 23.52
N PRO A 236 2.46 10.33 23.75
CA PRO A 236 1.54 11.17 24.52
C PRO A 236 0.10 11.11 24.00
N LEU A 237 -0.87 11.38 24.87
CA LEU A 237 -2.29 11.36 24.49
C LEU A 237 -2.60 12.28 23.31
N ALA A 238 -2.08 13.52 23.30
CA ALA A 238 -2.27 14.46 22.21
C ALA A 238 -1.78 13.94 20.85
N VAL A 239 -0.66 13.19 20.84
CA VAL A 239 -0.13 12.56 19.62
C VAL A 239 -1.07 11.44 19.16
N ARG A 240 -1.61 10.64 20.08
CA ARG A 240 -2.57 9.57 19.77
C ARG A 240 -3.89 10.14 19.23
N GLU A 241 -4.43 11.16 19.86
CA GLU A 241 -5.68 11.83 19.43
C GLU A 241 -5.56 12.43 18.03
N MET A 242 -4.39 12.92 17.65
CA MET A 242 -4.11 13.39 16.29
C MET A 242 -3.95 12.23 15.29
N LEU A 243 -3.15 11.22 15.64
CA LEU A 243 -2.76 10.18 14.69
C LEU A 243 -3.81 9.08 14.49
N ILE A 244 -4.66 8.80 15.48
CA ILE A 244 -5.69 7.75 15.37
C ILE A 244 -6.70 8.04 14.24
N PRO A 245 -7.32 9.23 14.16
CA PRO A 245 -8.19 9.57 13.03
C PRO A 245 -7.47 9.54 11.68
N ALA A 246 -6.24 10.07 11.63
CA ALA A 246 -5.45 10.10 10.42
C ALA A 246 -5.09 8.69 9.91
N LEU A 247 -4.74 7.78 10.84
CA LEU A 247 -4.46 6.38 10.53
C LEU A 247 -5.72 5.66 10.05
N ALA A 248 -6.88 5.89 10.69
CA ALA A 248 -8.14 5.30 10.26
C ALA A 248 -8.50 5.72 8.82
N GLU A 249 -8.36 7.01 8.50
CA GLU A 249 -8.57 7.49 7.13
C GLU A 249 -7.57 6.86 6.15
N ALA A 250 -6.28 6.82 6.51
CA ALA A 250 -5.24 6.22 5.69
C ALA A 250 -5.47 4.73 5.39
N ILE A 251 -5.98 3.98 6.36
CA ILE A 251 -6.30 2.55 6.22
C ILE A 251 -7.50 2.31 5.30
N ILE A 252 -8.51 3.19 5.33
CA ILE A 252 -9.75 3.01 4.57
C ILE A 252 -9.65 3.59 3.14
N GLU A 253 -8.94 4.70 2.97
CA GLU A 253 -8.96 5.50 1.74
C GLU A 253 -7.64 5.54 0.95
N TRP A 254 -6.69 4.64 1.24
CA TRP A 254 -5.52 4.54 0.39
C TRP A 254 -5.90 4.07 -1.04
N SER A 255 -5.11 4.53 -2.01
CA SER A 255 -5.21 4.15 -3.42
C SER A 255 -3.81 4.02 -4.03
N ILE A 256 -3.68 3.20 -5.07
CA ILE A 256 -2.43 3.14 -5.85
C ILE A 256 -2.53 4.13 -6.99
N THR A 257 -1.74 5.20 -6.92
CA THR A 257 -1.55 6.13 -8.04
C THR A 257 -0.33 5.69 -8.84
N SER A 258 -0.56 5.20 -10.06
CA SER A 258 0.52 4.82 -10.98
C SER A 258 0.46 5.63 -12.25
N ASN A 259 1.54 6.38 -12.53
CA ASN A 259 1.68 7.11 -13.80
C ASN A 259 1.77 6.18 -15.02
N GLN A 260 1.90 4.86 -14.82
CA GLN A 260 1.94 3.87 -15.89
C GLN A 260 0.56 3.42 -16.37
N ALA A 261 -0.46 3.52 -15.52
CA ALA A 261 -1.80 3.04 -15.86
C ALA A 261 -2.38 3.81 -17.06
N ARG A 262 -2.00 5.10 -17.24
CA ARG A 262 -2.53 6.08 -18.22
C ARG A 262 -4.05 6.28 -18.19
N THR A 263 -4.81 5.30 -17.73
CA THR A 263 -6.21 5.30 -17.36
C THR A 263 -6.32 5.53 -15.86
N PHE A 264 -7.16 6.49 -15.48
CA PHE A 264 -7.46 6.76 -14.09
C PHE A 264 -8.42 5.71 -13.55
N SER A 265 -8.17 5.24 -12.31
CA SER A 265 -9.00 4.28 -11.60
C SER A 265 -9.27 4.82 -10.21
N LEU A 266 -10.55 4.92 -9.85
CA LEU A 266 -10.97 5.33 -8.50
C LEU A 266 -10.55 4.32 -7.43
N MET A 267 -10.28 3.06 -7.84
CA MET A 267 -9.98 1.97 -6.93
C MET A 267 -10.99 1.85 -5.78
N GLU A 268 -12.28 1.93 -6.14
CA GLU A 268 -13.41 2.06 -5.21
C GLU A 268 -13.37 0.97 -4.13
N THR A 269 -13.48 1.39 -2.87
CA THR A 269 -13.72 0.47 -1.76
C THR A 269 -15.21 0.12 -1.74
N LEU A 270 -15.54 -1.10 -2.11
CA LEU A 270 -16.91 -1.61 -2.16
C LEU A 270 -17.42 -2.05 -0.78
N ALA A 271 -16.55 -2.69 0.01
CA ALA A 271 -16.90 -3.12 1.36
C ALA A 271 -15.68 -3.12 2.29
N VAL A 272 -15.93 -2.92 3.58
CA VAL A 272 -14.95 -3.01 4.66
C VAL A 272 -15.52 -3.88 5.77
N SER A 273 -14.76 -4.87 6.23
CA SER A 273 -15.08 -5.67 7.42
C SER A 273 -14.02 -5.47 8.50
N ILE A 274 -14.45 -5.28 9.75
CA ILE A 274 -13.59 -5.05 10.92
C ILE A 274 -13.97 -6.05 12.03
N SER A 275 -12.98 -6.72 12.62
CA SER A 275 -13.17 -7.69 13.70
C SER A 275 -11.87 -7.91 14.48
N ASP A 276 -11.93 -8.52 15.65
CA ASP A 276 -10.76 -9.05 16.37
C ASP A 276 -10.53 -10.54 16.13
N ASN A 277 -11.32 -11.16 15.26
CA ASN A 277 -11.20 -12.57 14.89
C ASN A 277 -10.79 -12.73 13.43
N ALA A 278 -9.54 -13.17 13.21
CA ALA A 278 -8.97 -13.38 11.88
C ALA A 278 -9.79 -14.35 11.00
N ASN A 279 -10.36 -15.41 11.60
CA ASN A 279 -11.14 -16.41 10.85
C ASN A 279 -12.48 -15.83 10.39
N LYS A 280 -13.13 -15.00 11.22
CA LYS A 280 -14.38 -14.35 10.85
C LYS A 280 -14.17 -13.31 9.74
N ILE A 281 -13.05 -12.58 9.74
CA ILE A 281 -12.65 -11.69 8.62
C ILE A 281 -12.41 -12.46 7.32
N ALA A 282 -11.84 -13.66 7.41
CA ALA A 282 -11.65 -14.50 6.23
C ALA A 282 -13.00 -14.88 5.57
N ALA A 283 -14.04 -15.07 6.38
CA ALA A 283 -15.39 -15.45 5.94
C ALA A 283 -16.27 -14.26 5.52
N SER A 284 -15.99 -13.05 6.01
CA SER A 284 -16.87 -11.88 5.80
C SER A 284 -16.90 -11.35 4.37
N ILE A 285 -15.78 -11.48 3.64
CA ILE A 285 -15.67 -11.11 2.23
C ILE A 285 -15.03 -12.29 1.49
N ARG A 286 -15.82 -12.95 0.66
CA ARG A 286 -15.44 -14.21 0.00
C ARG A 286 -15.98 -14.31 -1.41
N ALA A 287 -15.58 -15.35 -2.11
CA ALA A 287 -16.23 -15.77 -3.35
C ALA A 287 -16.79 -17.18 -3.18
N LYS A 288 -17.85 -17.49 -3.91
CA LYS A 288 -18.41 -18.84 -4.04
C LYS A 288 -18.48 -19.21 -5.52
N LEU A 289 -18.06 -20.42 -5.86
CA LEU A 289 -18.28 -20.96 -7.22
C LEU A 289 -19.78 -21.09 -7.50
N SER A 290 -20.15 -20.94 -8.77
CA SER A 290 -21.52 -21.19 -9.21
C SER A 290 -21.84 -22.68 -9.12
N ASP A 291 -23.02 -23.02 -8.62
CA ASP A 291 -23.53 -24.40 -8.60
C ASP A 291 -24.13 -24.79 -9.98
N GLU A 292 -24.38 -23.81 -10.86
CA GLU A 292 -25.07 -23.98 -12.15
C GLU A 292 -24.17 -23.74 -13.38
N GLU A 293 -23.13 -22.92 -13.25
CA GLU A 293 -22.31 -22.45 -14.38
C GLU A 293 -20.83 -22.75 -14.14
N ASP A 294 -20.23 -23.50 -15.07
CA ASP A 294 -18.80 -23.73 -15.06
C ASP A 294 -18.02 -22.42 -15.19
N ASN A 295 -16.85 -22.36 -14.55
CA ASN A 295 -15.93 -21.22 -14.67
C ASN A 295 -16.53 -19.87 -14.23
N LYS A 296 -17.51 -19.90 -13.31
CA LYS A 296 -18.12 -18.71 -12.71
C LYS A 296 -18.00 -18.71 -11.19
N ALA A 297 -17.77 -17.53 -10.63
CA ALA A 297 -17.80 -17.29 -9.19
C ALA A 297 -18.61 -16.03 -8.88
N TYR A 298 -19.18 -15.98 -7.69
CA TYR A 298 -19.94 -14.85 -7.18
C TYR A 298 -19.19 -14.22 -6.00
N PRO A 299 -18.97 -12.90 -5.99
CA PRO A 299 -18.52 -12.20 -4.79
C PRO A 299 -19.63 -12.21 -3.75
N ILE A 300 -19.27 -12.40 -2.48
CA ILE A 300 -20.17 -12.42 -1.34
C ILE A 300 -19.57 -11.54 -0.24
N VAL A 301 -20.40 -10.65 0.27
CA VAL A 301 -20.14 -9.86 1.48
C VAL A 301 -21.17 -10.30 2.52
N GLU A 302 -20.70 -10.85 3.64
CA GLU A 302 -21.56 -11.22 4.77
C GLU A 302 -21.82 -9.96 5.61
N GLU A 303 -23.00 -9.37 5.41
CA GLU A 303 -23.41 -8.12 6.05
C GLU A 303 -23.77 -8.28 7.54
N GLU A 304 -24.28 -9.45 7.93
CA GLU A 304 -24.77 -9.75 9.28
C GLU A 304 -23.98 -10.90 9.95
N LEU A 305 -22.66 -10.86 9.86
CA LEU A 305 -21.80 -11.86 10.50
C LEU A 305 -21.50 -11.48 11.96
N ASP A 306 -21.91 -12.30 12.92
CA ASP A 306 -21.65 -12.08 14.34
C ASP A 306 -20.16 -11.79 14.62
N GLY A 307 -19.88 -10.77 15.41
CA GLY A 307 -18.52 -10.35 15.76
C GLY A 307 -17.72 -9.70 14.61
N VAL A 308 -18.37 -9.35 13.49
CA VAL A 308 -17.78 -8.58 12.40
C VAL A 308 -18.62 -7.35 12.13
N SER A 309 -18.00 -6.17 12.11
CA SER A 309 -18.64 -4.95 11.64
C SER A 309 -18.38 -4.81 10.14
N THR A 310 -19.42 -4.95 9.32
CA THR A 310 -19.35 -4.84 7.86
C THR A 310 -20.00 -3.54 7.40
N TYR A 311 -19.32 -2.84 6.49
CA TYR A 311 -19.74 -1.56 5.92
C TYR A 311 -19.69 -1.67 4.40
N VAL A 312 -20.80 -1.42 3.72
CA VAL A 312 -20.95 -1.61 2.28
C VAL A 312 -21.26 -0.26 1.62
N SER A 313 -20.43 0.16 0.66
CA SER A 313 -20.63 1.42 -0.05
C SER A 313 -21.67 1.29 -1.16
N LEU A 314 -22.26 2.40 -1.60
CA LEU A 314 -23.24 2.41 -2.70
C LEU A 314 -22.70 1.80 -4.00
N ALA A 315 -21.40 1.95 -4.27
CA ALA A 315 -20.77 1.38 -5.46
C ALA A 315 -20.82 -0.16 -5.47
N ALA A 316 -20.94 -0.82 -4.31
CA ALA A 316 -21.00 -2.27 -4.22
C ALA A 316 -22.18 -2.88 -4.98
N GLY A 317 -23.35 -2.23 -4.95
CA GLY A 317 -24.57 -2.74 -5.59
C GLY A 317 -24.46 -2.89 -7.12
N GLY A 318 -23.47 -2.25 -7.76
CA GLY A 318 -23.16 -2.45 -9.17
C GLY A 318 -22.44 -3.77 -9.48
N TYR A 319 -21.85 -4.42 -8.47
CA TYR A 319 -20.92 -5.54 -8.67
C TYR A 319 -21.19 -6.75 -7.77
N ILE A 320 -21.93 -6.55 -6.68
CA ILE A 320 -22.16 -7.54 -5.64
C ILE A 320 -23.65 -7.46 -5.26
N ARG A 321 -24.25 -8.60 -4.93
CA ARG A 321 -25.59 -8.62 -4.36
C ARG A 321 -25.49 -8.24 -2.88
N THR A 322 -25.93 -7.04 -2.56
CA THR A 322 -25.88 -6.44 -1.22
C THR A 322 -27.26 -5.88 -0.82
N LYS A 323 -27.46 -5.60 0.46
CA LYS A 323 -28.72 -5.09 1.03
C LYS A 323 -28.56 -3.86 1.92
N SER A 324 -27.36 -3.65 2.47
CA SER A 324 -27.07 -2.61 3.48
C SER A 324 -26.22 -1.45 2.96
N GLU A 325 -26.24 -1.17 1.66
CA GLU A 325 -25.40 -0.13 1.06
C GLU A 325 -25.76 1.25 1.60
N THR A 326 -24.76 2.04 1.99
CA THR A 326 -24.96 3.44 2.41
C THR A 326 -23.90 4.37 1.83
N TYR A 327 -24.25 5.66 1.72
CA TYR A 327 -23.34 6.69 1.21
C TYR A 327 -22.17 6.96 2.18
N ASP A 328 -22.41 6.78 3.48
CA ASP A 328 -21.48 7.05 4.58
C ASP A 328 -20.73 5.80 5.07
N ALA A 329 -20.81 4.68 4.34
CA ALA A 329 -20.27 3.40 4.79
C ALA A 329 -18.78 3.46 5.14
N LEU A 330 -17.98 4.16 4.34
CA LEU A 330 -16.55 4.32 4.59
C LEU A 330 -16.28 5.21 5.81
N ASP A 331 -17.09 6.24 6.03
CA ASP A 331 -16.95 7.12 7.21
C ASP A 331 -17.31 6.36 8.50
N ARG A 332 -18.37 5.54 8.46
CA ARG A 332 -18.72 4.66 9.58
C ARG A 332 -17.63 3.62 9.86
N ALA A 333 -16.97 3.10 8.82
CA ALA A 333 -15.83 2.20 8.98
C ALA A 333 -14.62 2.90 9.61
N LYS A 334 -14.29 4.14 9.20
CA LYS A 334 -13.25 4.96 9.83
C LYS A 334 -13.58 5.20 11.30
N GLN A 335 -14.81 5.63 11.59
CA GLN A 335 -15.25 5.89 12.97
C GLN A 335 -15.12 4.65 13.84
N LYS A 336 -15.48 3.47 13.33
CA LYS A 336 -15.31 2.21 14.06
C LYS A 336 -13.85 1.93 14.42
N LEU A 337 -12.91 2.20 13.50
CA LEU A 337 -11.48 2.05 13.78
C LEU A 337 -11.00 3.06 14.82
N ILE A 338 -11.46 4.31 14.73
CA ILE A 338 -11.17 5.36 15.72
C ILE A 338 -11.65 4.92 17.10
N ASP A 339 -12.89 4.49 17.22
CA ASP A 339 -13.49 4.06 18.48
C ASP A 339 -12.70 2.90 19.10
N ILE A 340 -12.32 1.90 18.30
CA ILE A 340 -11.53 0.76 18.78
C ILE A 340 -10.14 1.19 19.25
N MET A 341 -9.44 2.04 18.47
CA MET A 341 -8.09 2.50 18.81
C MET A 341 -8.11 3.42 20.05
N MET A 342 -9.06 4.37 20.13
CA MET A 342 -9.20 5.27 21.28
C MET A 342 -9.60 4.54 22.57
N ALA A 343 -10.39 3.47 22.47
CA ALA A 343 -10.80 2.69 23.63
C ALA A 343 -9.69 1.82 24.24
N PHE A 344 -8.56 1.63 23.54
CA PHE A 344 -7.47 0.80 24.03
C PHE A 344 -6.59 1.60 25.01
N ASP A 345 -6.42 1.09 26.23
CA ASP A 345 -5.50 1.70 27.21
C ASP A 345 -4.05 1.37 26.86
N TYR A 346 -3.39 2.28 26.16
CA TYR A 346 -1.99 2.13 25.75
C TYR A 346 -1.00 2.24 26.92
N GLU A 347 -1.37 2.92 28.01
CA GLU A 347 -0.49 3.23 29.14
C GLU A 347 -0.53 2.14 30.23
N ASN A 348 -1.64 1.40 30.33
CA ASN A 348 -1.84 0.40 31.40
C ASN A 348 -2.20 -1.01 30.89
N GLN A 349 -1.50 -1.48 29.87
CA GLN A 349 -1.85 -2.72 29.14
C GLN A 349 -1.84 -4.01 29.97
N LEU A 350 -1.15 -4.04 31.12
CA LEU A 350 -1.05 -5.20 32.01
C LEU A 350 -2.03 -5.16 33.18
N MET A 351 -2.68 -4.03 33.43
CA MET A 351 -3.75 -3.99 34.42
C MET A 351 -4.92 -4.81 33.89
N LYS A 352 -5.44 -5.73 34.71
CA LYS A 352 -6.64 -6.48 34.35
C LYS A 352 -7.77 -5.46 34.19
N ALA A 353 -8.34 -5.42 32.97
CA ALA A 353 -9.57 -4.68 32.68
C ALA A 353 -10.74 -5.21 33.51
#